data_AF-A0A7K0S0R5-F1
#
_entry.id   AF-A0A7K0S0R5-F1
#
_cell.length_a   1.000
_cell.length_b   1.000
_cell.length_c   1.000
_cell.angle_alpha   90.00
_cell.angle_beta   90.00
_cell.angle_gamma   90.00
#
_symmetry.space_group_name_H-M   'P 1'
#
loop_
_entity.id
_entity.type
_entity.pdbx_description
1 polymer ?
#
loop_
_entity_poly.entity_id
_entity_poly.type
_entity_poly.pdbx_seq_one_letter_code
_entity_poly.pdbx_strand_id
1 'polypeptide(L)'
;MSVKLNRKQLVKSSSSTPNPPYGVDPNLTFYCPQENLEALEIPVVKRFLRWAEDDYKPEPAKKPKVLLLLPCQKVKPYAISPEHLAINSYLLAAGYAPTERGDWPEELGELAAEPLLSNGPLEGHGLQIDRAVISEPFGFVPYSAMYYWKGKLSPCGQYDDPGLFAHRGLACTWRSDNTAVPQDGKWRWGDNERAAYVEVHNRLAESMATALSRIASNYEAIYAYVAPALTHRSFIVDRAQSTAAGMSNARRVGSQMRPLVGVNDLVPGLVNLVPDATQLGRLRKQMGGRLPAKLLSTDPALKLLTTAIGANR
;
A
#
# COMPACT_ATOMS: atom_id res chain seq x y z
N MET A 1 28.53 -3.49 -19.40
CA MET A 1 28.93 -2.43 -18.44
C MET A 1 27.77 -2.22 -17.47
N SER A 2 27.99 -2.41 -16.16
CA SER A 2 26.94 -2.13 -15.16
C SER A 2 26.87 -0.62 -14.90
N VAL A 3 25.69 -0.03 -15.04
CA VAL A 3 25.47 1.39 -14.73
C VAL A 3 25.55 1.55 -13.21
N LYS A 4 26.59 2.21 -12.70
CA LYS A 4 26.64 2.64 -11.31
C LYS A 4 25.53 3.66 -11.07
N LEU A 5 24.57 3.33 -10.21
CA LEU A 5 23.51 4.24 -9.82
C LEU A 5 24.06 5.28 -8.83
N ASN A 6 23.67 6.53 -9.00
CA ASN A 6 24.06 7.63 -8.10
C ASN A 6 22.83 8.08 -7.28
N ARG A 7 22.94 8.01 -5.94
CA ARG A 7 21.87 8.44 -5.03
C ARG A 7 21.36 9.85 -5.34
N LYS A 8 22.26 10.81 -5.62
CA LYS A 8 21.87 12.20 -5.94
C LYS A 8 21.00 12.29 -7.21
N GLN A 9 21.30 11.47 -8.21
CA GLN A 9 20.51 11.45 -9.46
C GLN A 9 19.13 10.82 -9.23
N LEU A 10 19.06 9.77 -8.40
CA LEU A 10 17.79 9.15 -8.03
C LEU A 10 16.91 10.11 -7.22
N VAL A 11 17.46 10.82 -6.24
CA VAL A 11 16.72 11.84 -5.46
C VAL A 11 16.19 12.95 -6.37
N LYS A 12 17.00 13.42 -7.32
CA LYS A 12 16.54 14.40 -8.32
C LYS A 12 15.44 13.84 -9.23
N SER A 13 15.44 12.55 -9.51
CA SER A 13 14.34 11.91 -10.26
C SER A 13 13.09 11.73 -9.40
N SER A 14 13.24 11.52 -8.08
CA SER A 14 12.12 11.36 -7.16
C SER A 14 11.36 12.66 -6.96
N SER A 15 12.03 13.82 -7.00
CA SER A 15 11.42 15.13 -6.70
C SER A 15 10.29 15.54 -7.65
N SER A 16 10.10 14.88 -8.79
CA SER A 16 8.97 15.10 -9.71
C SER A 16 7.74 14.23 -9.41
N THR A 17 7.77 13.42 -8.34
CA THR A 17 6.75 12.40 -8.07
C THR A 17 5.54 12.91 -7.28
N PRO A 18 5.68 13.72 -6.23
CA PRO A 18 4.56 14.32 -5.51
C PRO A 18 3.96 15.51 -6.27
N ASN A 19 2.66 15.71 -6.12
CA ASN A 19 1.99 16.91 -6.61
C ASN A 19 2.01 18.00 -5.54
N PRO A 20 2.09 19.30 -5.90
CA PRO A 20 1.94 20.40 -4.95
C PRO A 20 0.68 20.26 -4.08
N PRO A 21 0.71 20.67 -2.79
CA PRO A 21 1.81 21.35 -2.09
C PRO A 21 2.90 20.41 -1.57
N TYR A 22 2.86 19.13 -1.91
CA TYR A 22 3.84 18.15 -1.45
C TYR A 22 5.15 18.25 -2.26
N GLY A 23 6.27 18.07 -1.56
CA GLY A 23 7.57 17.81 -2.15
C GLY A 23 8.17 16.56 -1.55
N VAL A 24 9.10 15.92 -2.26
CA VAL A 24 9.87 14.80 -1.69
C VAL A 24 10.82 15.35 -0.64
N ASP A 25 10.69 14.86 0.60
CA ASP A 25 11.72 15.01 1.62
C ASP A 25 12.92 14.11 1.22
N PRO A 26 14.12 14.67 0.98
CA PRO A 26 15.29 13.88 0.63
C PRO A 26 15.65 12.80 1.65
N ASN A 27 15.27 12.96 2.93
CA ASN A 27 15.47 11.97 3.97
C ASN A 27 14.46 10.82 3.89
N LEU A 28 13.37 10.99 3.16
CA LEU A 28 12.34 9.97 2.94
C LEU A 28 12.46 9.40 1.52
N THR A 29 13.67 9.01 1.14
CA THR A 29 13.95 8.37 -0.16
C THR A 29 14.72 7.06 0.03
N PHE A 30 14.10 5.96 -0.40
CA PHE A 30 14.57 4.59 -0.13
C PHE A 30 14.70 3.79 -1.42
N TYR A 31 15.93 3.47 -1.82
CA TYR A 31 16.22 2.88 -3.14
C TYR A 31 16.63 1.40 -3.09
N CYS A 32 16.67 0.80 -1.90
CA CYS A 32 16.89 -0.63 -1.69
C CYS A 32 16.36 -1.07 -0.31
N PRO A 33 16.17 -2.38 -0.09
CA PRO A 33 15.59 -2.88 1.16
C PRO A 33 16.37 -2.52 2.43
N GLN A 34 17.70 -2.35 2.39
CA GLN A 34 18.46 -1.85 3.55
C GLN A 34 18.01 -0.44 3.95
N GLU A 35 17.85 0.47 2.98
CA GLU A 35 17.38 1.84 3.26
C GLU A 35 15.93 1.83 3.77
N ASN A 36 15.09 0.89 3.31
CA ASN A 36 13.74 0.70 3.86
C ASN A 36 13.73 0.21 5.31
N LEU A 37 14.66 -0.68 5.66
CA LEU A 37 14.80 -1.14 7.04
C LEU A 37 15.26 0.02 7.95
N GLU A 38 16.22 0.82 7.50
CA GLU A 38 16.67 2.04 8.18
C GLU A 38 15.54 3.09 8.28
N ALA A 39 14.64 3.15 7.29
CA ALA A 39 13.51 4.06 7.27
C ALA A 39 12.60 3.90 8.49
N LEU A 40 12.44 2.68 9.02
CA LEU A 40 11.61 2.42 10.19
C LEU A 40 12.12 3.15 11.45
N GLU A 41 13.40 3.51 11.49
CA GLU A 41 13.99 4.25 12.60
C GLU A 41 13.98 5.77 12.40
N ILE A 42 13.60 6.26 11.21
CA ILE A 42 13.49 7.71 10.95
C ILE A 42 12.40 8.28 11.88
N PRO A 43 12.67 9.38 12.62
CA PRO A 43 11.76 9.86 13.65
C PRO A 43 10.32 10.10 13.18
N VAL A 44 10.10 10.60 11.96
CA VAL A 44 8.75 10.84 11.45
C VAL A 44 8.02 9.53 11.11
N VAL A 45 8.71 8.54 10.56
CA VAL A 45 8.17 7.20 10.25
C VAL A 45 7.81 6.48 11.54
N LYS A 46 8.75 6.41 12.49
CA LYS A 46 8.54 5.77 13.80
C LYS A 46 7.37 6.38 14.57
N ARG A 47 7.23 7.71 14.56
CA ARG A 47 6.09 8.38 15.20
C ARG A 47 4.77 8.11 14.48
N PHE A 48 4.78 7.99 13.15
CA PHE A 48 3.58 7.67 12.39
C PHE A 48 3.12 6.22 12.65
N LEU A 49 4.05 5.25 12.60
CA LEU A 49 3.76 3.84 12.92
C LEU A 49 3.17 3.69 14.32
N ARG A 50 3.80 4.28 15.35
CA ARG A 50 3.27 4.28 16.71
C ARG A 50 1.90 4.95 16.82
N TRP A 51 1.70 6.07 16.15
CA TRP A 51 0.41 6.72 16.13
C TRP A 51 -0.67 5.83 15.50
N ALA A 52 -0.36 5.13 14.40
CA ALA A 52 -1.30 4.19 13.77
C ALA A 52 -1.60 3.00 14.69
N GLU A 53 -0.57 2.44 15.32
CA GLU A 53 -0.65 1.30 16.26
C GLU A 53 -1.42 1.63 17.53
N ASP A 54 -1.15 2.77 18.16
CA ASP A 54 -1.59 3.07 19.53
C ASP A 54 -2.71 4.11 19.59
N ASP A 55 -2.63 5.15 18.76
CA ASP A 55 -3.41 6.38 18.94
C ASP A 55 -4.58 6.52 17.97
N TYR A 56 -4.44 6.04 16.74
CA TYR A 56 -5.42 6.26 15.68
C TYR A 56 -6.78 5.66 16.07
N LYS A 57 -7.84 6.44 16.01
CA LYS A 57 -9.19 5.94 16.24
C LYS A 57 -10.03 6.29 15.02
N PRO A 58 -10.72 5.32 14.41
CA PRO A 58 -11.66 5.65 13.36
C PRO A 58 -12.87 6.36 13.98
N GLU A 59 -13.45 7.30 13.24
CA GLU A 59 -14.60 8.06 13.74
C GLU A 59 -15.78 7.11 14.03
N PRO A 60 -16.52 7.33 15.13
CA PRO A 60 -17.74 6.58 15.41
C PRO A 60 -18.75 6.75 14.28
N ALA A 61 -19.41 5.65 13.89
CA ALA A 61 -20.44 5.66 12.87
C ALA A 61 -21.78 5.20 13.47
N LYS A 62 -22.88 5.80 13.00
CA LYS A 62 -24.24 5.32 13.32
C LYS A 62 -24.63 4.10 12.50
N LYS A 63 -23.95 3.88 11.37
CA LYS A 63 -24.19 2.81 10.40
C LYS A 63 -23.15 1.70 10.57
N PRO A 64 -23.47 0.46 10.16
CA PRO A 64 -22.48 -0.55 9.85
C PRO A 64 -21.30 0.01 9.05
N LYS A 65 -20.10 -0.44 9.37
CA LYS A 65 -18.88 0.12 8.80
C LYS A 65 -17.95 -0.97 8.31
N VAL A 66 -17.32 -0.75 7.16
CA VAL A 66 -16.23 -1.59 6.66
C VAL A 66 -14.96 -0.74 6.47
N LEU A 67 -13.80 -1.39 6.55
CA LEU A 67 -12.52 -0.77 6.24
C LEU A 67 -12.00 -1.32 4.91
N LEU A 68 -11.75 -0.43 3.95
CA LEU A 68 -11.16 -0.75 2.66
C LEU A 68 -9.68 -0.35 2.62
N LEU A 69 -8.79 -1.34 2.64
CA LEU A 69 -7.35 -1.17 2.46
C LEU A 69 -7.01 -1.18 0.96
N LEU A 70 -6.28 -0.16 0.52
CA LEU A 70 -5.83 0.06 -0.85
C LEU A 70 -4.29 0.00 -0.94
N PRO A 71 -3.71 -0.37 -2.08
CA PRO A 71 -2.26 -0.37 -2.25
C PRO A 71 -1.70 1.05 -2.39
N CYS A 72 -0.55 1.34 -1.79
CA CYS A 72 0.12 2.61 -2.04
C CYS A 72 0.51 2.77 -3.52
N GLN A 73 0.67 4.01 -3.95
CA GLN A 73 0.96 4.36 -5.35
C GLN A 73 2.21 5.22 -5.45
N LYS A 74 2.79 5.25 -6.65
CA LYS A 74 3.91 6.15 -6.96
C LYS A 74 3.47 7.61 -6.82
N VAL A 75 2.32 7.97 -7.41
CA VAL A 75 1.78 9.33 -7.32
C VAL A 75 1.32 9.61 -5.89
N LYS A 76 1.75 10.74 -5.34
CA LYS A 76 1.34 11.22 -4.01
C LYS A 76 0.65 12.59 -4.10
N PRO A 77 -0.31 12.87 -3.21
CA PRO A 77 -0.95 11.94 -2.26
C PRO A 77 -1.72 10.81 -2.99
N TYR A 78 -1.96 9.68 -2.34
CA TYR A 78 -2.47 8.48 -3.04
C TYR A 78 -3.83 8.68 -3.70
N ALA A 79 -4.68 9.49 -3.09
CA ALA A 79 -6.05 9.73 -3.53
C ALA A 79 -6.14 10.23 -4.99
N ILE A 80 -5.12 10.94 -5.49
CA ILE A 80 -5.07 11.46 -6.87
C ILE A 80 -4.35 10.53 -7.85
N SER A 81 -3.90 9.36 -7.40
CA SER A 81 -3.32 8.37 -8.31
C SER A 81 -4.41 7.83 -9.24
N PRO A 82 -4.07 7.48 -10.51
CA PRO A 82 -5.05 6.93 -11.45
C PRO A 82 -5.80 5.70 -10.92
N GLU A 83 -5.14 4.84 -10.13
CA GLU A 83 -5.77 3.65 -9.56
C GLU A 83 -6.79 4.01 -8.46
N HIS A 84 -6.45 4.93 -7.55
CA HIS A 84 -7.38 5.38 -6.51
C HIS A 84 -8.54 6.17 -7.09
N LEU A 85 -8.28 7.02 -8.10
CA LEU A 85 -9.33 7.75 -8.81
C LEU A 85 -10.30 6.80 -9.52
N ALA A 86 -9.81 5.72 -10.14
CA ALA A 86 -10.66 4.71 -10.77
C ALA A 86 -11.52 3.97 -9.74
N ILE A 87 -10.93 3.57 -8.61
CA ILE A 87 -11.64 2.88 -7.52
C ILE A 87 -12.71 3.80 -6.91
N ASN A 88 -12.35 5.03 -6.54
CA ASN A 88 -13.27 6.00 -5.96
C ASN A 88 -14.38 6.35 -6.94
N SER A 89 -14.08 6.60 -8.22
CA SER A 89 -15.10 6.86 -9.24
C SER A 89 -16.08 5.71 -9.38
N TYR A 90 -15.60 4.47 -9.29
CA TYR A 90 -16.47 3.29 -9.34
C TYR A 90 -17.38 3.18 -8.12
N LEU A 91 -16.88 3.48 -6.92
CA LEU A 91 -17.69 3.52 -5.71
C LEU A 91 -18.75 4.65 -5.79
N LEU A 92 -18.38 5.82 -6.31
CA LEU A 92 -19.33 6.91 -6.53
C LEU A 92 -20.43 6.51 -7.53
N ALA A 93 -20.06 5.90 -8.65
CA ALA A 93 -21.01 5.39 -9.64
C ALA A 93 -21.92 4.28 -9.08
N ALA A 94 -21.44 3.54 -8.08
CA ALA A 94 -22.22 2.54 -7.36
C ALA A 94 -23.16 3.14 -6.29
N GLY A 95 -23.23 4.47 -6.13
CA GLY A 95 -24.15 5.14 -5.21
C GLY A 95 -23.59 5.45 -3.82
N TYR A 96 -22.28 5.29 -3.61
CA TYR A 96 -21.62 5.86 -2.43
C TYR A 96 -21.31 7.33 -2.65
N ALA A 97 -21.27 8.13 -1.58
CA ALA A 97 -20.84 9.52 -1.62
C ALA A 97 -20.00 9.85 -0.38
N PRO A 98 -19.01 10.75 -0.48
CA PRO A 98 -18.29 11.19 0.70
C PRO A 98 -19.23 11.91 1.68
N THR A 99 -19.07 11.66 2.97
CA THR A 99 -19.87 12.32 4.02
C THR A 99 -19.50 13.79 4.23
N GLU A 100 -18.33 14.18 3.74
CA GLU A 100 -17.75 15.52 3.90
C GLU A 100 -16.80 15.84 2.75
N ARG A 101 -16.46 17.13 2.57
CA ARG A 101 -15.45 17.59 1.61
C ARG A 101 -14.09 16.92 1.83
N GLY A 102 -13.74 16.66 3.10
CA GLY A 102 -12.39 16.31 3.52
C GLY A 102 -11.46 17.54 3.60
N ASP A 103 -10.20 17.28 3.93
CA ASP A 103 -9.18 18.29 4.19
C ASP A 103 -8.14 18.41 3.06
N TRP A 104 -8.50 18.06 1.82
CA TRP A 104 -7.57 18.14 0.69
C TRP A 104 -7.12 19.61 0.43
N PRO A 105 -5.81 19.86 0.19
CA PRO A 105 -5.28 21.18 -0.15
C PRO A 105 -5.85 21.72 -1.47
N GLU A 106 -6.19 23.00 -1.52
CA GLU A 106 -6.84 23.63 -2.69
C GLU A 106 -6.06 23.43 -3.99
N GLU A 107 -4.73 23.35 -3.92
CA GLU A 107 -3.85 23.10 -5.07
C GLU A 107 -4.10 21.76 -5.76
N LEU A 108 -4.76 20.81 -5.09
CA LEU A 108 -5.17 19.54 -5.68
C LEU A 108 -6.51 19.63 -6.44
N GLY A 109 -7.25 20.72 -6.30
CA GLY A 109 -8.60 20.89 -6.84
C GLY A 109 -8.69 20.78 -8.37
N GLU A 110 -7.59 21.07 -9.07
CA GLU A 110 -7.53 20.95 -10.53
C GLU A 110 -7.23 19.52 -11.02
N LEU A 111 -6.84 18.62 -10.11
CA LEU A 111 -6.36 17.27 -10.47
C LEU A 111 -7.50 16.25 -10.57
N ALA A 112 -8.63 16.48 -9.90
CA ALA A 112 -9.81 15.63 -9.96
C ALA A 112 -11.05 16.38 -9.46
N ALA A 113 -12.25 15.86 -9.77
CA ALA A 113 -13.50 16.38 -9.21
C ALA A 113 -13.53 16.26 -7.67
N GLU A 114 -14.11 17.25 -6.98
CA GLU A 114 -14.06 17.35 -5.51
C GLU A 114 -14.49 16.07 -4.75
N PRO A 115 -15.54 15.32 -5.15
CA PRO A 115 -15.91 14.09 -4.43
C PRO A 115 -14.83 13.00 -4.47
N LEU A 116 -13.96 13.01 -5.49
CA LEU A 116 -12.84 12.08 -5.62
C LEU A 116 -11.63 12.49 -4.78
N LEU A 117 -11.54 13.76 -4.41
CA LEU A 117 -10.51 14.32 -3.54
C LEU A 117 -10.86 14.17 -2.06
N SER A 118 -12.11 13.88 -1.71
CA SER A 118 -12.47 13.68 -0.30
C SER A 118 -11.73 12.48 0.29
N ASN A 119 -11.08 12.72 1.44
CA ASN A 119 -10.51 11.68 2.30
C ASN A 119 -11.43 11.30 3.47
N GLY A 120 -12.64 11.85 3.51
CA GLY A 120 -13.66 11.44 4.46
C GLY A 120 -14.19 10.02 4.18
N PRO A 121 -14.98 9.45 5.10
CA PRO A 121 -15.72 8.22 4.86
C PRO A 121 -16.65 8.34 3.65
N LEU A 122 -16.93 7.21 3.00
CA LEU A 122 -17.98 7.13 1.99
C LEU A 122 -19.22 6.47 2.58
N GLU A 123 -20.41 6.97 2.28
CA GLU A 123 -21.68 6.39 2.70
C GLU A 123 -22.60 6.09 1.52
N GLY A 124 -23.31 4.97 1.61
CA GLY A 124 -24.26 4.51 0.60
C GLY A 124 -24.84 3.16 1.02
N HIS A 125 -26.06 2.84 0.58
CA HIS A 125 -26.69 1.53 0.85
C HIS A 125 -26.75 1.13 2.34
N GLY A 126 -26.91 2.12 3.24
CA GLY A 126 -26.93 1.88 4.68
C GLY A 126 -25.57 1.51 5.31
N LEU A 127 -24.47 1.62 4.56
CA LEU A 127 -23.11 1.27 4.95
C LEU A 127 -22.18 2.49 4.90
N GLN A 128 -21.22 2.54 5.84
CA GLN A 128 -20.06 3.44 5.77
C GLN A 128 -18.79 2.67 5.37
N ILE A 129 -17.99 3.26 4.48
CA ILE A 129 -16.68 2.77 4.05
C ILE A 129 -15.61 3.73 4.54
N ASP A 130 -14.84 3.31 5.54
CA ASP A 130 -13.56 3.96 5.82
C ASP A 130 -12.51 3.40 4.85
N ARG A 131 -11.53 4.23 4.47
CA ARG A 131 -10.46 3.85 3.56
C ARG A 131 -9.11 4.01 4.24
N ALA A 132 -8.18 3.13 3.91
CA ALA A 132 -6.77 3.23 4.32
C ALA A 132 -5.85 2.68 3.25
N VAL A 133 -4.55 2.94 3.37
CA VAL A 133 -3.53 2.52 2.42
C VAL A 133 -2.52 1.61 3.12
N ILE A 134 -2.23 0.47 2.50
CA ILE A 134 -1.08 -0.39 2.80
C ILE A 134 0.12 0.29 2.15
N SER A 135 1.08 0.74 2.94
CA SER A 135 2.17 1.60 2.49
C SER A 135 3.48 1.19 3.15
N GLU A 136 4.57 1.39 2.44
CA GLU A 136 5.91 1.38 3.01
C GLU A 136 6.47 2.80 2.91
N PRO A 137 7.21 3.30 3.92
CA PRO A 137 7.54 2.66 5.20
C PRO A 137 6.46 2.84 6.29
N PHE A 138 5.27 3.35 5.95
CA PHE A 138 4.28 3.81 6.94
C PHE A 138 3.27 2.74 7.43
N GLY A 139 3.34 1.51 6.92
CA GLY A 139 2.45 0.41 7.28
C GLY A 139 1.00 0.69 6.90
N PHE A 140 0.19 1.03 7.91
CA PHE A 140 -1.22 1.37 7.79
C PHE A 140 -1.43 2.88 7.78
N VAL A 141 -1.93 3.42 6.67
CA VAL A 141 -2.19 4.87 6.49
C VAL A 141 -3.70 5.11 6.34
N PRO A 142 -4.41 5.54 7.39
CA PRO A 142 -5.80 5.97 7.28
C PRO A 142 -5.97 7.09 6.25
N TYR A 143 -7.08 7.08 5.50
CA TYR A 143 -7.39 8.20 4.60
C TYR A 143 -7.53 9.53 5.34
N SER A 144 -8.03 9.52 6.58
CA SER A 144 -8.11 10.72 7.41
C SER A 144 -6.74 11.34 7.75
N ALA A 145 -5.64 10.62 7.50
CA ALA A 145 -4.26 11.11 7.63
C ALA A 145 -3.53 11.21 6.27
N MET A 146 -4.26 11.08 5.15
CA MET A 146 -3.73 11.10 3.79
C MET A 146 -3.12 12.44 3.42
N TYR A 147 -3.86 13.53 3.69
CA TYR A 147 -3.45 14.88 3.33
C TYR A 147 -2.73 15.57 4.47
N TYR A 148 -3.37 15.64 5.64
CA TYR A 148 -2.76 16.19 6.84
C TYR A 148 -2.61 15.14 7.93
N TRP A 149 -1.52 15.22 8.69
CA TRP A 149 -1.33 14.47 9.92
C TRP A 149 -0.83 15.41 11.01
N LYS A 150 -1.59 15.50 12.10
CA LYS A 150 -1.33 16.43 13.22
C LYS A 150 -1.18 17.88 12.75
N GLY A 151 -2.07 18.32 11.85
CA GLY A 151 -2.15 19.69 11.34
C GLY A 151 -1.03 20.09 10.36
N LYS A 152 -0.21 19.13 9.90
CA LYS A 152 0.85 19.35 8.91
C LYS A 152 0.63 18.45 7.71
N LEU A 153 1.16 18.83 6.55
CA LEU A 153 1.14 17.96 5.37
C LEU A 153 1.68 16.58 5.74
N SER A 154 0.94 15.55 5.36
CA SER A 154 1.22 14.17 5.75
C SER A 154 2.57 13.73 5.20
N PRO A 155 3.42 13.05 6.01
CA PRO A 155 4.68 12.51 5.52
C PRO A 155 4.47 11.42 4.47
N CYS A 156 3.29 10.80 4.42
CA CYS A 156 2.90 9.84 3.39
C CYS A 156 2.80 10.49 2.00
N GLY A 157 2.65 11.81 1.93
CA GLY A 157 2.70 12.58 0.69
C GLY A 157 4.11 12.98 0.23
N GLN A 158 5.14 12.77 1.07
CA GLN A 158 6.45 13.42 0.93
C GLN A 158 7.62 12.45 0.71
N TYR A 159 7.36 11.19 0.39
CA TYR A 159 8.41 10.18 0.25
C TYR A 159 8.40 9.51 -1.13
N ASP A 160 9.55 8.93 -1.50
CA ASP A 160 9.67 8.01 -2.62
C ASP A 160 10.35 6.72 -2.19
N ASP A 161 9.74 5.60 -2.55
CA ASP A 161 10.18 4.27 -2.14
C ASP A 161 10.09 3.28 -3.32
N PRO A 162 11.05 3.32 -4.25
CA PRO A 162 11.21 2.25 -5.21
C PRO A 162 11.95 1.03 -4.63
N GLY A 163 12.46 1.11 -3.39
CA GLY A 163 13.45 0.20 -2.81
C GLY A 163 12.95 -1.21 -2.50
N LEU A 164 11.66 -1.40 -2.21
CA LEU A 164 11.06 -2.72 -1.95
C LEU A 164 10.53 -3.45 -3.18
N PHE A 165 10.67 -2.88 -4.37
CA PHE A 165 10.13 -3.44 -5.59
C PHE A 165 11.22 -4.13 -6.41
N ALA A 166 11.51 -5.40 -6.09
CA ALA A 166 12.58 -6.18 -6.74
C ALA A 166 12.57 -6.13 -8.28
N HIS A 167 11.39 -6.08 -8.91
CA HIS A 167 11.23 -6.00 -10.37
C HIS A 167 11.75 -4.69 -10.98
N ARG A 168 11.87 -3.61 -10.19
CA ARG A 168 12.46 -2.34 -10.61
C ARG A 168 13.97 -2.46 -10.81
N GLY A 169 14.60 -3.48 -10.21
CA GLY A 169 16.00 -3.82 -10.45
C GLY A 169 16.97 -2.73 -10.02
N LEU A 170 16.67 -2.08 -8.89
CA LEU A 170 17.53 -1.07 -8.28
C LEU A 170 18.46 -1.72 -7.25
N ALA A 171 19.63 -1.10 -7.06
CA ALA A 171 20.56 -1.40 -5.98
C ALA A 171 21.24 -0.13 -5.48
N CYS A 172 21.51 -0.09 -4.18
CA CYS A 172 22.23 1.00 -3.55
C CYS A 172 23.75 0.77 -3.66
N THR A 173 24.31 0.89 -4.86
CA THR A 173 25.75 0.63 -5.13
C THR A 173 26.71 1.60 -4.41
N TRP A 174 26.17 2.64 -3.78
CA TRP A 174 26.91 3.58 -2.92
C TRP A 174 27.13 3.05 -1.50
N ARG A 175 26.46 1.97 -1.10
CA ARG A 175 26.63 1.36 0.22
C ARG A 175 27.79 0.38 0.23
N SER A 176 28.53 0.32 1.33
CA SER A 176 29.62 -0.64 1.54
C SER A 176 29.13 -2.07 1.78
N ASP A 177 27.89 -2.22 2.29
CA ASP A 177 27.24 -3.50 2.57
C ASP A 177 26.30 -3.96 1.43
N ASN A 178 26.35 -3.35 0.25
CA ASN A 178 25.55 -3.77 -0.89
C ASN A 178 26.04 -5.12 -1.43
N THR A 179 25.15 -6.09 -1.53
CA THR A 179 25.44 -7.43 -2.10
C THR A 179 24.74 -7.68 -3.42
N ALA A 180 23.99 -6.71 -3.94
CA ALA A 180 23.28 -6.85 -5.21
C ALA A 180 24.25 -7.04 -6.37
N VAL A 181 23.88 -7.91 -7.31
CA VAL A 181 24.68 -8.25 -8.48
C VAL A 181 23.99 -7.74 -9.75
N PRO A 182 24.74 -7.29 -10.77
CA PRO A 182 24.17 -6.89 -12.03
C PRO A 182 23.55 -8.09 -12.75
N GLN A 183 22.38 -7.90 -13.35
CA GLN A 183 21.66 -8.88 -14.16
C GLN A 183 20.87 -8.14 -15.24
N ASP A 184 21.12 -8.45 -16.51
CA ASP A 184 20.37 -7.94 -17.68
C ASP A 184 20.19 -6.41 -17.69
N GLY A 185 21.27 -5.66 -17.38
CA GLY A 185 21.25 -4.20 -17.32
C GLY A 185 20.51 -3.61 -16.10
N LYS A 186 20.06 -4.47 -15.18
CA LYS A 186 19.44 -4.14 -13.90
C LYS A 186 20.27 -4.72 -12.75
N TRP A 187 19.76 -4.59 -11.53
CA TRP A 187 20.31 -5.20 -10.33
C TRP A 187 19.39 -6.27 -9.77
N ARG A 188 19.96 -7.43 -9.45
CA ARG A 188 19.32 -8.46 -8.65
C ARG A 188 19.82 -8.36 -7.21
N TRP A 189 18.89 -8.32 -6.27
CA TRP A 189 19.19 -8.30 -4.84
C TRP A 189 20.08 -9.47 -4.40
N GLY A 190 21.12 -9.15 -3.63
CA GLY A 190 22.00 -10.12 -2.98
C GLY A 190 21.43 -10.57 -1.64
N ASP A 191 22.27 -11.16 -0.79
CA ASP A 191 21.85 -11.68 0.51
C ASP A 191 21.49 -10.56 1.50
N ASN A 192 22.21 -9.45 1.52
CA ASN A 192 21.93 -8.33 2.42
C ASN A 192 20.62 -7.63 2.07
N GLU A 193 20.37 -7.37 0.77
CA GLU A 193 19.11 -6.78 0.31
C GLU A 193 17.93 -7.74 0.60
N ARG A 194 18.10 -9.05 0.38
CA ARG A 194 17.05 -10.04 0.69
C ARG A 194 16.80 -10.20 2.18
N ALA A 195 17.84 -10.14 3.01
CA ALA A 195 17.72 -10.18 4.46
C ALA A 195 16.97 -8.95 4.99
N ALA A 196 17.36 -7.75 4.54
CA ALA A 196 16.70 -6.52 4.92
C ALA A 196 15.24 -6.47 4.42
N TYR A 197 14.96 -6.98 3.21
CA TYR A 197 13.59 -7.10 2.70
C TYR A 197 12.70 -7.96 3.60
N VAL A 198 13.18 -9.12 4.07
CA VAL A 198 12.39 -9.97 4.98
C VAL A 198 12.14 -9.25 6.30
N GLU A 199 13.16 -8.59 6.85
CA GLU A 199 13.05 -7.89 8.13
C GLU A 199 12.04 -6.73 8.06
N VAL A 200 12.18 -5.82 7.09
CA VAL A 200 11.26 -4.70 6.91
C VAL A 200 9.85 -5.18 6.55
N HIS A 201 9.73 -6.25 5.76
CA HIS A 201 8.44 -6.84 5.42
C HIS A 201 7.70 -7.28 6.68
N ASN A 202 8.36 -8.10 7.51
CA ASN A 202 7.72 -8.71 8.68
C ASN A 202 7.42 -7.66 9.76
N ARG A 203 8.32 -6.68 9.99
CA ARG A 203 8.04 -5.57 10.92
C ARG A 203 6.84 -4.73 10.51
N LEU A 204 6.69 -4.44 9.21
CA LEU A 204 5.52 -3.71 8.71
C LEU A 204 4.24 -4.55 8.81
N ALA A 205 4.31 -5.87 8.56
CA ALA A 205 3.17 -6.76 8.75
C ALA A 205 2.74 -6.83 10.23
N GLU A 206 3.68 -6.90 11.17
CA GLU A 206 3.43 -6.86 12.62
C GLU A 206 2.80 -5.52 13.05
N SER A 207 3.33 -4.41 12.57
CA SER A 207 2.79 -3.06 12.79
C SER A 207 1.34 -2.96 12.31
N MET A 208 1.06 -3.40 11.08
CA MET A 208 -0.29 -3.41 10.53
C MET A 208 -1.22 -4.36 11.29
N ALA A 209 -0.77 -5.56 11.65
CA ALA A 209 -1.57 -6.50 12.43
C ALA A 209 -1.97 -5.89 13.78
N THR A 210 -1.05 -5.20 14.45
CA THR A 210 -1.29 -4.49 15.71
C THR A 210 -2.34 -3.39 15.53
N ALA A 211 -2.13 -2.48 14.59
CA ALA A 211 -3.06 -1.38 14.32
C ALA A 211 -4.46 -1.88 13.94
N LEU A 212 -4.54 -2.82 12.99
CA LEU A 212 -5.79 -3.36 12.48
C LEU A 212 -6.56 -4.15 13.55
N SER A 213 -5.88 -4.98 14.35
CA SER A 213 -6.54 -5.76 15.41
C SER A 213 -7.19 -4.86 16.45
N ARG A 214 -6.52 -3.76 16.83
CA ARG A 214 -7.06 -2.81 17.81
C ARG A 214 -8.33 -2.13 17.32
N ILE A 215 -8.41 -1.81 16.03
CA ILE A 215 -9.56 -1.11 15.46
C ILE A 215 -10.63 -2.05 14.89
N ALA A 216 -10.35 -3.36 14.81
CA ALA A 216 -11.20 -4.35 14.13
C ALA A 216 -12.65 -4.35 14.62
N SER A 217 -12.88 -4.19 15.93
CA SER A 217 -14.23 -4.17 16.50
C SER A 217 -15.10 -2.99 16.05
N ASN A 218 -14.53 -1.99 15.36
CA ASN A 218 -15.28 -0.87 14.77
C ASN A 218 -15.83 -1.20 13.38
N TYR A 219 -15.51 -2.37 12.83
CA TYR A 219 -15.81 -2.75 11.47
C TYR A 219 -16.49 -4.12 11.41
N GLU A 220 -17.50 -4.26 10.55
CA GLU A 220 -18.08 -5.57 10.23
C GLU A 220 -17.09 -6.44 9.47
N ALA A 221 -16.25 -5.81 8.64
CA ALA A 221 -15.20 -6.48 7.88
C ALA A 221 -14.09 -5.49 7.49
N ILE A 222 -12.88 -6.02 7.39
CA ILE A 222 -11.72 -5.34 6.80
C ILE A 222 -11.43 -6.04 5.47
N TYR A 223 -11.38 -5.27 4.39
CA TYR A 223 -11.09 -5.75 3.03
C TYR A 223 -9.77 -5.18 2.53
N ALA A 224 -8.89 -6.01 1.98
CA ALA A 224 -7.72 -5.55 1.24
C ALA A 224 -7.95 -5.72 -0.26
N TYR A 225 -8.10 -4.59 -0.97
CA TYR A 225 -8.27 -4.57 -2.42
C TYR A 225 -6.91 -4.50 -3.13
N VAL A 226 -6.25 -5.66 -3.28
CA VAL A 226 -4.84 -5.75 -3.71
C VAL A 226 -4.61 -6.79 -4.81
N ALA A 227 -3.89 -6.38 -5.86
CA ALA A 227 -3.54 -7.25 -6.98
C ALA A 227 -2.48 -8.30 -6.59
N PRO A 228 -2.43 -9.45 -7.30
CA PRO A 228 -1.59 -10.60 -6.90
C PRO A 228 -0.09 -10.35 -7.01
N ALA A 229 0.32 -9.46 -7.91
CA ALA A 229 1.72 -9.13 -8.16
C ALA A 229 2.26 -7.99 -7.26
N LEU A 230 1.43 -7.43 -6.37
CA LEU A 230 1.82 -6.31 -5.53
C LEU A 230 2.40 -6.78 -4.19
N THR A 231 3.51 -6.17 -3.77
CA THR A 231 4.09 -6.34 -2.42
C THR A 231 3.04 -6.10 -1.34
N HIS A 232 2.12 -5.15 -1.55
CA HIS A 232 0.96 -4.90 -0.68
C HIS A 232 0.20 -6.17 -0.28
N ARG A 233 0.04 -7.12 -1.20
CA ARG A 233 -0.65 -8.38 -0.92
C ARG A 233 0.16 -9.28 0.01
N SER A 234 1.49 -9.32 -0.12
CA SER A 234 2.33 -10.18 0.72
C SER A 234 2.32 -9.78 2.19
N PHE A 235 2.07 -8.50 2.50
CA PHE A 235 1.88 -8.07 3.88
C PHE A 235 0.56 -8.56 4.51
N ILE A 236 -0.43 -8.95 3.71
CA ILE A 236 -1.77 -9.30 4.23
C ILE A 236 -1.96 -10.81 4.30
N VAL A 237 -1.55 -11.52 3.24
CA VAL A 237 -1.85 -12.95 3.07
C VAL A 237 -1.18 -13.82 4.13
N ASP A 238 -1.85 -14.91 4.51
CA ASP A 238 -1.19 -16.01 5.21
C ASP A 238 -0.44 -16.95 4.24
N ARG A 239 0.25 -17.97 4.77
CA ARG A 239 0.96 -18.99 3.98
C ARG A 239 0.04 -19.77 3.01
N ALA A 240 -1.17 -20.11 3.41
CA ALA A 240 -2.10 -20.89 2.57
C ALA A 240 -2.63 -20.04 1.42
N GLN A 241 -3.03 -18.80 1.71
CA GLN A 241 -3.45 -17.78 0.75
C GLN A 241 -2.33 -17.44 -0.24
N SER A 242 -1.09 -17.31 0.24
CA SER A 242 0.11 -17.13 -0.61
C SER A 242 0.28 -18.27 -1.59
N THR A 243 0.20 -19.51 -1.09
CA THR A 243 0.36 -20.73 -1.90
C THR A 243 -0.74 -20.82 -2.96
N ALA A 244 -2.00 -20.59 -2.58
CA ALA A 244 -3.14 -20.60 -3.48
C ALA A 244 -3.07 -19.52 -4.57
N ALA A 245 -2.43 -18.38 -4.27
CA ALA A 245 -2.22 -17.29 -5.23
C ALA A 245 -0.94 -17.46 -6.09
N GLY A 246 -0.12 -18.49 -5.84
CA GLY A 246 1.18 -18.68 -6.52
C GLY A 246 2.23 -17.65 -6.10
N MET A 247 2.11 -17.10 -4.88
CA MET A 247 3.03 -16.12 -4.32
C MET A 247 4.13 -16.80 -3.52
N SER A 248 5.31 -16.20 -3.53
CA SER A 248 6.42 -16.64 -2.69
C SER A 248 6.20 -16.16 -1.25
N ASN A 249 6.30 -17.08 -0.30
CA ASN A 249 6.12 -16.87 1.15
C ASN A 249 7.45 -16.84 1.93
N ALA A 250 8.57 -16.76 1.23
CA ALA A 250 9.90 -16.75 1.83
C ALA A 250 10.95 -16.17 0.87
N ARG A 251 12.11 -15.79 1.40
CA ARG A 251 13.29 -15.42 0.62
C ARG A 251 14.48 -16.27 1.04
N ARG A 252 15.28 -16.69 0.07
CA ARG A 252 16.58 -17.32 0.35
C ARG A 252 17.58 -16.23 0.75
N VAL A 253 18.26 -16.41 1.88
CA VAL A 253 19.34 -15.56 2.37
C VAL A 253 20.49 -16.48 2.75
N GLY A 254 21.59 -16.45 1.99
CA GLY A 254 22.64 -17.46 2.09
C GLY A 254 22.08 -18.85 1.79
N SER A 255 22.26 -19.78 2.75
CA SER A 255 21.74 -21.15 2.70
C SER A 255 20.35 -21.31 3.33
N GLN A 256 19.79 -20.28 3.96
CA GLN A 256 18.53 -20.36 4.72
C GLN A 256 17.35 -19.78 3.95
N MET A 257 16.17 -20.38 4.10
CA MET A 257 14.90 -19.79 3.69
C MET A 257 14.31 -19.03 4.87
N ARG A 258 14.14 -17.71 4.75
CA ARG A 258 13.51 -16.87 5.76
C ARG A 258 12.06 -16.57 5.37
N PRO A 259 11.09 -16.77 6.27
CA PRO A 259 9.67 -16.60 5.95
C PRO A 259 9.30 -15.12 5.78
N LEU A 260 8.36 -14.87 4.87
CA LEU A 260 7.59 -13.63 4.81
C LEU A 260 6.29 -13.88 5.57
N VAL A 261 6.04 -13.06 6.58
CA VAL A 261 4.87 -13.15 7.46
C VAL A 261 3.89 -12.06 7.08
N GLY A 262 2.64 -12.42 6.83
CA GLY A 262 1.57 -11.46 6.60
C GLY A 262 0.67 -11.25 7.83
N VAL A 263 -0.20 -10.24 7.76
CA VAL A 263 -1.19 -9.93 8.81
C VAL A 263 -2.07 -11.14 9.13
N ASN A 264 -2.52 -11.89 8.13
CA ASN A 264 -3.35 -13.08 8.35
C ASN A 264 -2.56 -14.29 8.88
N ASP A 265 -1.22 -14.32 8.80
CA ASP A 265 -0.43 -15.32 9.55
C ASP A 265 -0.43 -14.99 11.05
N LEU A 266 -0.41 -13.69 11.41
CA LEU A 266 -0.37 -13.21 12.79
C LEU A 266 -1.76 -13.21 13.44
N VAL A 267 -2.78 -12.83 12.69
CA VAL A 267 -4.18 -12.75 13.14
C VAL A 267 -5.08 -13.37 12.07
N PRO A 268 -5.29 -14.70 12.12
CA PRO A 268 -6.02 -15.42 11.09
C PRO A 268 -7.42 -14.86 10.84
N GLY A 269 -7.72 -14.59 9.56
CA GLY A 269 -9.03 -14.12 9.12
C GLY A 269 -9.32 -12.65 9.42
N LEU A 270 -8.35 -11.87 9.93
CA LEU A 270 -8.55 -10.45 10.21
C LEU A 270 -8.89 -9.64 8.96
N VAL A 271 -8.25 -9.96 7.83
CA VAL A 271 -8.40 -9.20 6.58
C VAL A 271 -8.85 -10.09 5.43
N ASN A 272 -9.99 -9.73 4.84
CA ASN A 272 -10.55 -10.37 3.66
C ASN A 272 -9.87 -9.86 2.38
N LEU A 273 -9.36 -10.77 1.55
CA LEU A 273 -8.70 -10.40 0.30
C LEU A 273 -9.72 -10.18 -0.81
N VAL A 274 -9.59 -9.08 -1.53
CA VAL A 274 -10.35 -8.82 -2.76
C VAL A 274 -9.37 -8.41 -3.86
N PRO A 275 -9.23 -9.16 -4.96
CA PRO A 275 -9.75 -10.51 -5.16
C PRO A 275 -9.04 -11.57 -4.29
N ASP A 276 -9.76 -12.58 -3.79
CA ASP A 276 -9.19 -13.81 -3.22
C ASP A 276 -8.60 -14.74 -4.30
N ALA A 277 -8.03 -15.89 -3.92
CA ALA A 277 -7.42 -16.83 -4.88
C ALA A 277 -8.43 -17.40 -5.91
N THR A 278 -9.66 -17.67 -5.48
CA THR A 278 -10.74 -18.18 -6.34
C THR A 278 -11.19 -17.11 -7.34
N GLN A 279 -11.39 -15.88 -6.85
CA GLN A 279 -11.71 -14.70 -7.65
C GLN A 279 -10.60 -14.40 -8.65
N LEU A 280 -9.32 -14.48 -8.25
CA LEU A 280 -8.18 -14.37 -9.17
C LEU A 280 -8.19 -15.44 -10.26
N GLY A 281 -8.51 -16.68 -9.91
CA GLY A 281 -8.68 -17.77 -10.88
C GLY A 281 -9.79 -17.47 -11.90
N ARG A 282 -10.92 -16.91 -11.46
CA ARG A 282 -12.02 -16.49 -12.34
C ARG A 282 -11.63 -15.33 -13.25
N LEU A 283 -11.04 -14.28 -12.69
CA LEU A 283 -10.54 -13.13 -13.46
C LEU A 283 -9.53 -13.58 -14.52
N ARG A 284 -8.61 -14.49 -14.17
CA ARG A 284 -7.61 -15.02 -15.10
C ARG A 284 -8.26 -15.75 -16.28
N LYS A 285 -9.30 -16.56 -16.02
CA LYS A 285 -10.06 -17.23 -17.07
C LYS A 285 -10.82 -16.23 -17.96
N GLN A 286 -11.48 -15.24 -17.36
CA GLN A 286 -12.21 -14.20 -18.09
C GLN A 286 -11.29 -13.33 -18.97
N MET A 287 -10.04 -13.12 -18.55
CA MET A 287 -9.06 -12.27 -19.22
C MET A 287 -8.09 -13.03 -20.14
N GLY A 288 -8.43 -14.24 -20.58
CA GLY A 288 -7.62 -14.99 -21.54
C GLY A 288 -6.28 -15.52 -20.99
N GLY A 289 -6.21 -15.79 -19.69
CA GLY A 289 -5.09 -16.48 -19.04
C GLY A 289 -4.06 -15.56 -18.36
N ARG A 290 -3.97 -14.28 -18.74
CA ARG A 290 -3.03 -13.32 -18.14
C ARG A 290 -3.76 -12.14 -17.50
N LEU A 291 -3.44 -11.85 -16.25
CA LEU A 291 -3.98 -10.67 -15.56
C LEU A 291 -3.19 -9.42 -15.99
N PRO A 292 -3.85 -8.30 -16.31
CA PRO A 292 -3.19 -7.04 -16.67
C PRO A 292 -2.49 -6.41 -15.46
N ALA A 293 -1.50 -5.55 -15.72
CA ALA A 293 -0.77 -4.84 -14.67
C ALA A 293 -1.69 -3.91 -13.85
N LYS A 294 -2.67 -3.26 -14.51
CA LYS A 294 -3.67 -2.38 -13.89
C LYS A 294 -4.95 -3.12 -13.52
N LEU A 295 -4.83 -4.34 -13.00
CA LEU A 295 -5.98 -5.22 -12.72
C LEU A 295 -7.06 -4.52 -11.88
N LEU A 296 -6.66 -3.78 -10.84
CA LEU A 296 -7.58 -3.19 -9.88
C LEU A 296 -8.45 -2.06 -10.46
N SER A 297 -8.05 -1.49 -11.60
CA SER A 297 -8.80 -0.47 -12.33
C SER A 297 -9.68 -1.05 -13.45
N THR A 298 -9.75 -2.37 -13.59
CA THR A 298 -10.59 -3.02 -14.61
C THR A 298 -12.01 -3.25 -14.09
N ASP A 299 -13.01 -3.12 -14.96
CA ASP A 299 -14.42 -3.34 -14.60
C ASP A 299 -14.68 -4.68 -13.88
N PRO A 300 -14.11 -5.84 -14.30
CA PRO A 300 -14.34 -7.09 -13.60
C PRO A 300 -13.82 -7.09 -12.16
N ALA A 301 -12.67 -6.45 -11.91
CA ALA A 301 -12.12 -6.35 -10.56
C ALA A 301 -12.91 -5.36 -9.69
N LEU A 302 -13.30 -4.23 -10.26
CA LEU A 302 -14.12 -3.22 -9.59
C LEU A 302 -15.52 -3.76 -9.21
N LYS A 303 -16.13 -4.60 -10.07
CA LYS A 303 -17.37 -5.32 -9.74
C LYS A 303 -17.21 -6.27 -8.55
N LEU A 304 -16.04 -6.91 -8.41
CA LEU A 304 -15.78 -7.76 -7.24
C LEU A 304 -15.68 -6.94 -5.96
N LEU A 305 -15.07 -5.76 -6.02
CA LEU A 305 -14.99 -4.84 -4.88
C LEU A 305 -16.39 -4.45 -4.37
N THR A 306 -17.26 -3.96 -5.25
CA THR A 306 -18.62 -3.55 -4.83
C THR A 306 -19.47 -4.73 -4.37
N THR A 307 -19.28 -5.91 -4.95
CA THR A 307 -19.93 -7.14 -4.49
C THR A 307 -19.46 -7.55 -3.09
N ALA A 308 -18.15 -7.48 -2.82
CA ALA A 308 -17.59 -7.80 -1.51
C ALA A 308 -18.06 -6.83 -0.43
N ILE A 309 -18.11 -5.54 -0.74
CA ILE A 309 -18.57 -4.49 0.19
C ILE A 309 -20.10 -4.52 0.38
N GLY A 310 -20.84 -5.19 -0.51
CA GLY A 310 -22.29 -5.35 -0.39
C GLY A 310 -23.11 -4.24 -1.08
N ALA A 311 -22.51 -3.48 -1.99
CA ALA A 311 -23.18 -2.40 -2.73
C ALA A 311 -24.23 -2.87 -3.75
N ASN A 312 -24.23 -4.17 -4.07
CA ASN A 312 -25.19 -4.80 -5.00
C ASN A 312 -26.28 -5.60 -4.25
N ARG A 313 -26.47 -5.35 -2.95
CA ARG A 313 -27.52 -5.97 -2.13
C ARG A 313 -28.80 -5.18 -2.18
#